data_AF-A0A2E4L6N7-F1
#
_entry.id   AF-A0A2E4L6N7-F1
#
_cell.length_a   1.000
_cell.length_b   1.000
_cell.length_c   1.000
_cell.angle_alpha   90.00
_cell.angle_beta   90.00
_cell.angle_gamma   90.00
#
_symmetry.space_group_name_H-M   'P 1'
#
loop_
_entity.id
_entity.type
_entity.pdbx_description
1 polymer ?
#
loop_
_entity_poly.entity_id
_entity_poly.type
_entity_poly.pdbx_seq_one_letter_code
_entity_poly.pdbx_strand_id
1 'polypeptide(L)'
;MKNLDKIYKAIENNSFGVYVGAGLSVGAGLPTWEQLLTDLIDKVERETTISEDRIVELKQLVQDPTKYLLIAEELRESLSDDLNVYIKEKFDDRKIKPTVAHELVVKLPSKFLITTNYDTLLEKAFIKTHSEEFPHVLTYEDASTINYNLWNDEYFILKAHGDAKTAPRNIVLTEKDYRKIIYQTYGYQSVMHTIFSSCSILFIGASLSDPELLLLLSFIHNIFHGGSPHHYALMDSRKVTKLEIDRWRKDYNIHIIEYDSKDNHKEVNDILNEIISEKGSLTFD
;
A
#
# COMPACT_ATOMS: atom_id res chain seq x y z
N MET A 1 4.33 25.42 -9.08
CA MET A 1 3.10 24.61 -9.21
C MET A 1 3.54 23.19 -9.53
N LYS A 2 3.18 22.23 -8.68
CA LYS A 2 3.39 20.80 -8.96
C LYS A 2 2.54 20.48 -10.19
N ASN A 3 3.11 19.85 -11.22
CA ASN A 3 2.41 19.61 -12.48
C ASN A 3 1.43 18.43 -12.31
N LEU A 4 0.25 18.73 -11.73
CA LEU A 4 -0.84 17.78 -11.45
C LEU A 4 -1.76 17.57 -12.67
N ASP A 5 -1.59 18.32 -13.76
CA ASP A 5 -2.45 18.29 -14.97
C ASP A 5 -2.73 16.87 -15.50
N LYS A 6 -1.74 15.99 -15.41
CA LYS A 6 -1.84 14.61 -15.88
C LYS A 6 -2.61 13.70 -14.91
N ILE A 7 -2.61 14.00 -13.60
CA ILE A 7 -3.51 13.35 -12.64
C ILE A 7 -4.95 13.70 -13.00
N TYR A 8 -5.24 14.97 -13.28
CA TYR A 8 -6.59 15.40 -13.65
C TYR A 8 -7.08 14.75 -14.94
N LYS A 9 -6.22 14.64 -15.97
CA LYS A 9 -6.56 13.88 -17.18
C LYS A 9 -6.86 12.40 -16.92
N ALA A 10 -6.15 11.76 -15.99
CA ALA A 10 -6.46 10.37 -15.63
C ALA A 10 -7.79 10.26 -14.87
N ILE A 11 -8.10 11.24 -14.02
CA ILE A 11 -9.39 11.34 -13.32
C ILE A 11 -10.53 11.52 -14.34
N GLU A 12 -10.38 12.43 -15.30
CA GLU A 12 -11.37 12.68 -16.37
C GLU A 12 -11.63 11.44 -17.23
N ASN A 13 -10.59 10.66 -17.53
CA ASN A 13 -10.69 9.44 -18.34
C ASN A 13 -11.13 8.20 -17.53
N ASN A 14 -11.52 8.36 -16.26
CA ASN A 14 -11.86 7.27 -15.34
C ASN A 14 -10.77 6.16 -15.27
N SER A 15 -9.50 6.56 -15.35
CA SER A 15 -8.33 5.67 -15.34
C SER A 15 -7.37 6.02 -14.20
N PHE A 16 -7.89 6.55 -13.10
CA PHE A 16 -7.13 6.94 -11.91
C PHE A 16 -7.38 5.98 -10.74
N GLY A 17 -6.31 5.48 -10.14
CA GLY A 17 -6.31 4.62 -8.97
C GLY A 17 -5.42 5.16 -7.86
N VAL A 18 -5.65 4.71 -6.62
CA VAL A 18 -4.81 5.07 -5.47
C VAL A 18 -4.17 3.81 -4.90
N TYR A 19 -2.89 3.91 -4.52
CA TYR A 19 -2.17 2.87 -3.83
C TYR A 19 -1.68 3.38 -2.46
N VAL A 20 -2.07 2.70 -1.39
CA VAL A 20 -1.76 3.11 -0.02
C VAL A 20 -0.82 2.12 0.65
N GLY A 21 0.30 2.61 1.17
CA GLY A 21 1.23 1.83 1.99
C GLY A 21 1.13 2.15 3.49
N ALA A 22 1.94 1.43 4.28
CA ALA A 22 1.87 1.46 5.74
C ALA A 22 2.13 2.85 6.34
N GLY A 23 2.84 3.72 5.63
CA GLY A 23 3.13 5.09 6.06
C GLY A 23 1.89 5.94 6.31
N LEU A 24 0.75 5.64 5.67
CA LEU A 24 -0.51 6.34 5.94
C LEU A 24 -1.07 5.97 7.33
N SER A 25 -0.91 4.71 7.72
CA SER A 25 -1.41 4.14 8.99
C SER A 25 -0.53 4.50 10.20
N VAL A 26 0.72 4.93 9.98
CA VAL A 26 1.64 5.37 11.07
C VAL A 26 1.05 6.49 11.91
N GLY A 27 0.38 7.47 11.28
CA GLY A 27 -0.29 8.57 11.99
C GLY A 27 -1.46 8.12 12.87
N ALA A 28 -1.97 6.91 12.67
CA ALA A 28 -2.99 6.28 13.52
C ALA A 28 -2.38 5.43 14.64
N GLY A 29 -1.05 5.35 14.73
CA GLY A 29 -0.33 4.54 15.73
C GLY A 29 -0.06 3.10 15.30
N LEU A 30 -0.23 2.76 14.02
CA LEU A 30 0.12 1.44 13.49
C LEU A 30 1.59 1.40 13.04
N PRO A 31 2.24 0.22 13.10
CA PRO A 31 3.67 0.11 12.84
C PRO A 31 4.01 0.18 11.34
N THR A 32 5.21 0.66 11.03
CA THR A 32 5.87 0.36 9.74
C THR A 32 6.29 -1.11 9.66
N TRP A 33 6.77 -1.58 8.50
CA TRP A 33 7.30 -2.96 8.38
C TRP A 33 8.46 -3.22 9.35
N GLU A 34 9.42 -2.29 9.45
CA GLU A 34 10.53 -2.36 10.41
C GLU A 34 10.03 -2.50 11.85
N GLN A 35 9.06 -1.66 12.24
CA GLN A 35 8.48 -1.67 13.58
C GLN A 35 7.69 -2.96 13.84
N LEU A 36 6.97 -3.47 12.84
CA LEU A 36 6.27 -4.75 12.93
C LEU A 36 7.25 -5.89 13.19
N LEU A 37 8.35 -5.97 12.43
CA LEU A 37 9.37 -7.00 12.63
C LEU A 37 10.02 -6.86 14.00
N THR A 38 10.33 -5.64 14.43
CA THR A 38 10.88 -5.36 15.77
C THR A 38 9.93 -5.84 16.87
N ASP A 39 8.64 -5.48 16.80
CA ASP A 39 7.62 -5.91 17.76
C ASP A 39 7.52 -7.44 17.83
N LEU A 40 7.61 -8.12 16.68
CA LEU A 40 7.55 -9.57 16.59
C LEU A 40 8.82 -10.24 17.15
N ILE A 41 10.01 -9.67 16.91
CA ILE A 41 11.26 -10.14 17.53
C ILE A 41 11.15 -10.07 19.06
N ASP A 42 10.66 -8.95 19.57
CA ASP A 42 10.45 -8.75 21.01
C ASP A 42 9.39 -9.72 21.58
N LYS A 43 8.36 -10.08 20.79
CA LYS A 43 7.39 -11.11 21.16
C LYS A 43 8.05 -12.48 21.25
N VAL A 44 8.83 -12.86 20.24
CA VAL A 44 9.57 -14.14 20.20
C VAL A 44 10.53 -14.26 21.38
N GLU A 45 11.27 -13.20 21.71
CA GLU A 45 12.18 -13.15 22.87
C GLU A 45 11.47 -13.42 24.21
N ARG A 46 10.21 -12.97 24.36
CA ARG A 46 9.44 -13.15 25.60
C ARG A 46 8.69 -14.47 25.69
N GLU A 47 8.22 -14.99 24.57
CA GLU A 47 7.18 -16.03 24.55
C GLU A 47 7.65 -17.38 23.99
N THR A 48 8.85 -17.45 23.41
CA THR A 48 9.38 -18.67 22.78
C THR A 48 10.73 -19.08 23.38
N THR A 49 11.19 -20.29 23.03
CA THR A 49 12.48 -20.85 23.48
C THR A 49 13.61 -20.65 22.46
N ILE A 50 13.58 -19.57 21.67
CA ILE A 50 14.70 -19.21 20.78
C ILE A 50 15.94 -18.84 21.60
N SER A 51 17.13 -19.15 21.08
CA SER A 51 18.39 -18.83 21.74
C SER A 51 18.68 -17.33 21.76
N GLU A 52 19.35 -16.85 22.83
CA GLU A 52 19.73 -15.44 22.97
C GLU A 52 20.58 -14.95 21.78
N ASP A 53 21.53 -15.77 21.31
CA ASP A 53 22.36 -15.44 20.13
C ASP A 53 21.53 -15.17 18.88
N ARG A 54 20.45 -15.94 18.67
CA ARG A 54 19.54 -15.79 17.53
C ARG A 54 18.70 -14.52 17.65
N ILE A 55 18.24 -14.17 18.85
CA ILE A 55 17.55 -12.89 19.09
C ILE A 55 18.49 -11.71 18.81
N VAL A 56 19.74 -11.77 19.27
CA VAL A 56 20.74 -10.73 19.01
C VAL A 56 20.98 -10.57 17.51
N GLU A 57 21.10 -11.68 16.77
CA GLU A 57 21.21 -11.68 15.30
C GLU A 57 19.99 -11.01 14.65
N LEU A 58 18.76 -11.38 15.03
CA LEU A 58 17.53 -10.78 14.49
C LEU A 58 17.46 -9.27 14.74
N LYS A 59 17.79 -8.82 15.95
CA LYS A 59 17.82 -7.40 16.32
C LYS A 59 18.87 -6.60 15.53
N GLN A 60 19.97 -7.23 15.11
CA GLN A 60 20.95 -6.60 14.22
C GLN A 60 20.46 -6.54 12.78
N LEU A 61 19.88 -7.64 12.27
CA LEU A 61 19.43 -7.74 10.89
C LEU A 61 18.23 -6.82 10.58
N VAL A 62 17.36 -6.52 11.56
CA VAL A 62 16.17 -5.66 11.35
C VAL A 62 16.52 -4.21 10.98
N GLN A 63 17.79 -3.81 11.12
CA GLN A 63 18.29 -2.51 10.67
C GLN A 63 18.55 -2.46 9.15
N ASP A 64 18.55 -3.61 8.48
CA ASP A 64 18.77 -3.74 7.03
C ASP A 64 17.47 -4.18 6.33
N PRO A 65 16.81 -3.28 5.57
CA PRO A 65 15.60 -3.61 4.81
C PRO A 65 15.73 -4.80 3.87
N THR A 66 16.93 -5.11 3.39
CA THR A 66 17.16 -6.27 2.51
C THR A 66 17.01 -7.61 3.24
N LYS A 67 16.94 -7.59 4.58
CA LYS A 67 16.79 -8.78 5.43
C LYS A 67 15.36 -9.00 5.92
N TYR A 68 14.42 -8.10 5.61
CA TYR A 68 13.07 -8.16 6.18
C TYR A 68 12.33 -9.45 5.84
N LEU A 69 12.46 -9.94 4.61
CA LEU A 69 11.83 -11.21 4.20
C LEU A 69 12.44 -12.43 4.92
N LEU A 70 13.74 -12.42 5.17
CA LEU A 70 14.44 -13.46 5.92
C LEU A 70 13.96 -13.49 7.39
N ILE A 71 13.92 -12.31 8.01
CA ILE A 71 13.45 -12.14 9.39
C ILE A 71 11.98 -12.57 9.49
N ALA A 72 11.13 -12.14 8.56
CA ALA A 72 9.72 -12.51 8.53
C ALA A 72 9.51 -14.03 8.44
N GLU A 73 10.32 -14.73 7.66
CA GLU A 73 10.26 -16.19 7.54
C GLU A 73 10.61 -16.87 8.88
N GLU A 74 11.70 -16.46 9.52
CA GLU A 74 12.10 -16.96 10.84
C GLU A 74 11.02 -16.72 11.89
N LEU A 75 10.46 -15.51 11.95
CA LEU A 75 9.42 -15.14 12.91
C LEU A 75 8.14 -15.93 12.69
N ARG A 76 7.76 -16.21 11.44
CA ARG A 76 6.59 -17.04 11.13
C ARG A 76 6.78 -18.48 11.58
N GLU A 77 7.95 -19.06 11.36
CA GLU A 77 8.23 -20.42 11.84
C GLU A 77 8.22 -20.48 13.37
N SER A 78 8.76 -19.45 14.03
CA SER A 78 8.85 -19.35 15.49
C SER A 78 7.50 -19.15 16.18
N LEU A 79 6.64 -18.30 15.62
CA LEU A 79 5.34 -17.93 16.22
C LEU A 79 4.18 -18.81 15.72
N SER A 80 4.29 -19.40 14.53
CA SER A 80 3.23 -20.21 13.93
C SER A 80 1.85 -19.52 13.98
N ASP A 81 0.86 -20.08 14.69
CA ASP A 81 -0.47 -19.51 14.79
C ASP A 81 -0.52 -18.20 15.62
N ASP A 82 0.45 -17.98 16.53
CA ASP A 82 0.50 -16.76 17.37
C ASP A 82 0.80 -15.50 16.55
N LEU A 83 1.44 -15.65 15.38
CA LEU A 83 1.59 -14.55 14.42
C LEU A 83 0.22 -14.08 13.93
N ASN A 84 -0.68 -15.01 13.60
CA ASN A 84 -2.02 -14.67 13.08
C ASN A 84 -2.84 -13.96 14.16
N VAL A 85 -2.73 -14.39 15.41
CA VAL A 85 -3.36 -13.74 16.56
C VAL A 85 -2.79 -12.33 16.72
N TYR A 86 -1.46 -12.18 16.71
CA TYR A 86 -0.81 -10.88 16.84
C TYR A 86 -1.24 -9.90 15.74
N ILE A 87 -1.24 -10.32 14.48
CA ILE A 87 -1.66 -9.46 13.36
C ILE A 87 -3.11 -9.01 13.55
N LYS A 88 -4.01 -9.93 13.90
CA LYS A 88 -5.42 -9.59 14.13
C LYS A 88 -5.57 -8.58 15.27
N GLU A 89 -4.93 -8.81 16.41
CA GLU A 89 -5.01 -7.93 17.59
C GLU A 89 -4.42 -6.54 17.32
N LYS A 90 -3.29 -6.49 16.61
CA LYS A 90 -2.59 -5.22 16.32
C LYS A 90 -3.31 -4.38 15.28
N PHE A 91 -3.80 -5.00 14.19
CA PHE A 91 -4.30 -4.27 13.01
C PHE A 91 -5.84 -4.19 12.92
N ASP A 92 -6.60 -5.03 13.63
CA ASP A 92 -8.07 -4.93 13.74
C ASP A 92 -8.54 -4.36 15.09
N ASP A 93 -7.72 -3.56 15.78
CA ASP A 93 -8.15 -2.88 17.00
C ASP A 93 -9.22 -1.81 16.67
N ARG A 94 -10.41 -1.99 17.25
CA ARG A 94 -11.57 -1.08 17.09
C ARG A 94 -11.34 0.31 17.69
N LYS A 95 -10.38 0.44 18.62
CA LYS A 95 -9.98 1.72 19.24
C LYS A 95 -9.21 2.58 18.26
N ILE A 96 -8.46 1.98 17.34
CA ILE A 96 -7.71 2.71 16.32
C ILE A 96 -8.69 3.26 15.27
N LYS A 97 -8.61 4.58 15.05
CA LYS A 97 -9.48 5.34 14.16
C LYS A 97 -8.69 5.86 12.95
N PRO A 98 -9.35 6.00 11.79
CA PRO A 98 -8.72 6.61 10.63
C PRO A 98 -8.27 8.04 10.94
N THR A 99 -7.13 8.44 10.37
CA THR A 99 -6.67 9.83 10.39
C THR A 99 -7.38 10.65 9.30
N VAL A 100 -7.22 11.98 9.34
CA VAL A 100 -7.69 12.89 8.27
C VAL A 100 -7.17 12.46 6.90
N ALA A 101 -5.92 11.98 6.81
CA ALA A 101 -5.36 11.52 5.54
C ALA A 101 -6.12 10.31 4.97
N HIS A 102 -6.57 9.36 5.81
CA HIS A 102 -7.42 8.25 5.35
C HIS A 102 -8.75 8.75 4.80
N GLU A 103 -9.39 9.72 5.48
CA GLU A 103 -10.65 10.33 5.04
C GLU A 103 -10.51 11.10 3.73
N LEU A 104 -9.36 11.76 3.49
CA LEU A 104 -9.08 12.42 2.22
C LEU A 104 -8.80 11.42 1.10
N VAL A 105 -8.05 10.36 1.40
CA VAL A 105 -7.73 9.31 0.43
C VAL A 105 -8.99 8.66 -0.13
N VAL A 106 -9.96 8.30 0.71
CA VAL A 106 -11.21 7.67 0.24
C VAL A 106 -12.14 8.64 -0.51
N LYS A 107 -11.94 9.96 -0.36
CA LYS A 107 -12.66 11.00 -1.12
C LYS A 107 -12.02 11.31 -2.46
N LEU A 108 -10.81 10.82 -2.73
CA LEU A 108 -10.19 10.99 -4.03
C LEU A 108 -11.09 10.34 -5.10
N PRO A 109 -11.20 10.95 -6.28
CA PRO A 109 -12.05 10.44 -7.36
C PRO A 109 -11.34 9.28 -8.10
N SER A 110 -11.04 8.20 -7.38
CA SER A 110 -10.38 7.02 -7.93
C SER A 110 -11.38 5.93 -8.26
N LYS A 111 -11.08 5.18 -9.32
CA LYS A 111 -11.85 4.00 -9.73
C LYS A 111 -11.71 2.84 -8.74
N PHE A 112 -10.58 2.76 -8.07
CA PHE A 112 -10.29 1.76 -7.04
C PHE A 112 -9.23 2.29 -6.07
N LEU A 113 -9.09 1.59 -4.96
CA LEU A 113 -7.99 1.74 -4.01
C LEU A 113 -7.28 0.40 -3.86
N ILE A 114 -5.96 0.41 -3.89
CA ILE A 114 -5.10 -0.74 -3.57
C ILE A 114 -4.34 -0.41 -2.29
N THR A 115 -4.18 -1.37 -1.38
CA THR A 115 -3.32 -1.22 -0.21
C THR A 115 -2.61 -2.51 0.13
N THR A 116 -1.41 -2.38 0.67
CA THR A 116 -0.67 -3.48 1.30
C THR A 116 -0.85 -3.52 2.82
N ASN A 117 -1.69 -2.63 3.35
CA ASN A 117 -1.95 -2.55 4.78
C ASN A 117 -2.97 -3.62 5.20
N TYR A 118 -2.73 -4.23 6.36
CA TYR A 118 -3.62 -5.25 6.90
C TYR A 118 -4.80 -4.66 7.68
N ASP A 119 -4.65 -3.42 8.16
CA ASP A 119 -5.64 -2.73 8.99
C ASP A 119 -6.93 -2.35 8.26
N THR A 120 -7.95 -1.95 9.03
CA THR A 120 -9.28 -1.60 8.51
C THR A 120 -9.53 -0.09 8.42
N LEU A 121 -8.48 0.75 8.39
CA LEU A 121 -8.64 2.20 8.51
C LEU A 121 -9.22 2.84 7.25
N LEU A 122 -8.91 2.33 6.06
CA LEU A 122 -9.47 2.85 4.81
C LEU A 122 -10.96 2.52 4.70
N GLU A 123 -11.36 1.32 5.13
CA GLU A 123 -12.74 0.87 5.19
C GLU A 123 -13.54 1.72 6.19
N LYS A 124 -12.99 1.93 7.40
CA LYS A 124 -13.59 2.81 8.42
C LYS A 124 -13.70 4.25 7.91
N ALA A 125 -12.69 4.76 7.21
CA ALA A 125 -12.73 6.10 6.61
C ALA A 125 -13.82 6.17 5.54
N PHE A 126 -13.90 5.17 4.66
CA PHE A 126 -14.90 5.12 3.59
C PHE A 126 -16.32 5.17 4.13
N ILE A 127 -16.64 4.31 5.12
CA ILE A 127 -17.95 4.26 5.78
C ILE A 127 -18.31 5.63 6.36
N LYS A 128 -17.34 6.28 7.02
CA LYS A 128 -17.54 7.62 7.63
C LYS A 128 -17.80 8.71 6.58
N THR A 129 -17.18 8.62 5.39
CA THR A 129 -17.28 9.67 4.37
C THR A 129 -18.43 9.46 3.38
N HIS A 130 -18.90 8.22 3.18
CA HIS A 130 -19.93 7.84 2.21
C HIS A 130 -21.24 7.42 2.88
N SER A 131 -21.65 8.14 3.94
CA SER A 131 -22.96 7.96 4.59
C SER A 131 -23.27 6.52 5.02
N GLU A 132 -22.28 5.82 5.60
CA GLU A 132 -22.39 4.43 6.09
C GLU A 132 -22.53 3.35 4.99
N GLU A 133 -22.23 3.67 3.73
CA GLU A 133 -22.05 2.65 2.69
C GLU A 133 -20.78 1.82 2.93
N PHE A 134 -20.88 0.50 2.73
CA PHE A 134 -19.75 -0.41 2.87
C PHE A 134 -19.02 -0.57 1.54
N PRO A 135 -17.69 -0.39 1.49
CA PRO A 135 -16.94 -0.63 0.27
C PRO A 135 -16.87 -2.12 -0.05
N HIS A 136 -16.72 -2.47 -1.33
CA HIS A 136 -16.33 -3.82 -1.73
C HIS A 136 -14.86 -4.04 -1.34
N VAL A 137 -14.62 -4.76 -0.24
CA VAL A 137 -13.27 -5.09 0.24
C VAL A 137 -12.86 -6.43 -0.33
N LEU A 138 -11.78 -6.45 -1.10
CA LEU A 138 -11.26 -7.60 -1.81
C LEU A 138 -9.81 -7.87 -1.41
N THR A 139 -9.37 -9.10 -1.58
CA THR A 139 -7.99 -9.54 -1.36
C THR A 139 -7.39 -10.10 -2.65
N TYR A 140 -6.11 -10.46 -2.65
CA TYR A 140 -5.48 -11.14 -3.79
C TYR A 140 -6.16 -12.48 -4.15
N GLU A 141 -7.00 -13.04 -3.27
CA GLU A 141 -7.75 -14.28 -3.54
C GLU A 141 -9.00 -14.04 -4.41
N ASP A 142 -9.46 -12.78 -4.52
CA ASP A 142 -10.74 -12.41 -5.13
C ASP A 142 -10.60 -11.96 -6.60
N ALA A 143 -9.62 -12.51 -7.33
CA ALA A 143 -9.23 -12.06 -8.68
C ALA A 143 -10.40 -11.93 -9.68
N SER A 144 -11.37 -12.85 -9.64
CA SER A 144 -12.55 -12.80 -10.50
C SER A 144 -13.43 -11.59 -10.21
N THR A 145 -13.66 -11.29 -8.92
CA THR A 145 -14.44 -10.13 -8.47
C THR A 145 -13.70 -8.83 -8.77
N ILE A 146 -12.38 -8.79 -8.58
CA ILE A 146 -11.59 -7.59 -8.95
C ILE A 146 -11.74 -7.30 -10.44
N ASN A 147 -11.59 -8.32 -11.30
CA ASN A 147 -11.75 -8.15 -12.74
C ASN A 147 -13.17 -7.72 -13.13
N TYR A 148 -14.19 -8.27 -12.49
CA TYR A 148 -15.59 -7.87 -12.70
C TYR A 148 -15.82 -6.40 -12.32
N ASN A 149 -15.35 -5.98 -11.13
CA ASN A 149 -15.54 -4.62 -10.66
C ASN A 149 -14.79 -3.61 -11.56
N LEU A 150 -13.56 -3.94 -11.99
CA LEU A 150 -12.82 -3.12 -12.95
C LEU A 150 -13.54 -2.95 -14.28
N TRP A 151 -14.21 -3.99 -14.78
CA TRP A 151 -14.94 -3.95 -16.05
C TRP A 151 -16.26 -3.19 -15.96
N ASN A 152 -16.97 -3.26 -14.82
CA ASN A 152 -18.24 -2.57 -14.59
C ASN A 152 -18.10 -1.18 -13.97
N ASP A 153 -16.87 -0.67 -13.80
CA ASP A 153 -16.60 0.58 -13.09
C ASP A 153 -17.16 0.61 -11.65
N GLU A 154 -17.18 -0.55 -10.98
CA GLU A 154 -17.54 -0.64 -9.56
C GLU A 154 -16.33 -0.35 -8.68
N TYR A 155 -16.48 0.55 -7.72
CA TYR A 155 -15.42 0.88 -6.77
C TYR A 155 -15.11 -0.28 -5.83
N PHE A 156 -13.82 -0.51 -5.56
CA PHE A 156 -13.38 -1.49 -4.57
C PHE A 156 -12.10 -1.04 -3.85
N ILE A 157 -11.90 -1.63 -2.66
CA ILE A 157 -10.66 -1.57 -1.89
C ILE A 157 -10.00 -2.94 -1.97
N LEU A 158 -8.85 -3.02 -2.66
CA LEU A 158 -8.04 -4.22 -2.77
C LEU A 158 -6.93 -4.23 -1.73
N LYS A 159 -7.02 -5.14 -0.77
CA LYS A 159 -5.98 -5.43 0.23
C LYS A 159 -5.04 -6.49 -0.33
N ALA A 160 -4.09 -6.04 -1.13
CA ALA A 160 -3.16 -6.85 -1.91
C ALA A 160 -2.37 -7.86 -1.05
N HIS A 161 -2.11 -7.53 0.22
CA HIS A 161 -1.34 -8.38 1.14
C HIS A 161 -2.18 -9.04 2.22
N GLY A 162 -3.49 -9.10 2.02
CA GLY A 162 -4.44 -9.73 2.93
C GLY A 162 -5.06 -8.77 3.94
N ASP A 163 -5.93 -9.32 4.79
CA ASP A 163 -6.76 -8.56 5.72
C ASP A 163 -6.67 -9.15 7.13
N ALA A 164 -6.24 -8.33 8.10
CA ALA A 164 -6.12 -8.75 9.49
C ALA A 164 -7.47 -9.18 10.10
N LYS A 165 -8.58 -8.61 9.61
CA LYS A 165 -9.92 -8.89 10.13
C LYS A 165 -10.47 -10.21 9.62
N THR A 166 -10.44 -10.44 8.31
CA THR A 166 -11.13 -11.56 7.67
C THR A 166 -10.23 -12.77 7.42
N ALA A 167 -8.95 -12.56 7.11
CA ALA A 167 -8.04 -13.62 6.69
C ALA A 167 -6.62 -13.44 7.26
N PRO A 168 -6.43 -13.40 8.60
CA PRO A 168 -5.12 -13.19 9.21
C PRO A 168 -4.10 -14.30 8.87
N ARG A 169 -4.57 -15.48 8.46
CA ARG A 169 -3.73 -16.60 7.99
C ARG A 169 -3.19 -16.42 6.56
N ASN A 170 -3.78 -15.50 5.81
CA ASN A 170 -3.48 -15.24 4.40
C ASN A 170 -2.73 -13.92 4.23
N ILE A 171 -2.02 -13.48 5.27
CA ILE A 171 -1.24 -12.24 5.25
C ILE A 171 0.08 -12.49 4.51
N VAL A 172 0.37 -11.62 3.54
CA VAL A 172 1.64 -11.62 2.82
C VAL A 172 2.68 -10.89 3.68
N LEU A 173 3.65 -11.64 4.19
CA LEU A 173 4.72 -11.10 5.03
C LEU A 173 6.08 -11.75 4.72
N THR A 174 6.10 -13.05 4.42
CA THR A 174 7.35 -13.80 4.23
C THR A 174 7.68 -14.02 2.76
N GLU A 175 8.92 -14.45 2.48
CA GLU A 175 9.35 -14.76 1.12
C GLU A 175 8.47 -15.87 0.49
N LYS A 176 8.02 -16.86 1.27
CA LYS A 176 7.07 -17.89 0.79
C LYS A 176 5.73 -17.27 0.35
N ASP A 177 5.22 -16.28 1.07
CA ASP A 177 3.97 -15.60 0.69
C ASP A 177 4.13 -14.78 -0.60
N TYR A 178 5.21 -14.00 -0.69
CA TYR A 178 5.51 -13.23 -1.89
C TYR A 178 5.63 -14.14 -3.11
N ARG A 179 6.34 -15.27 -2.99
CA ARG A 179 6.42 -16.28 -4.05
C ARG A 179 5.03 -16.82 -4.45
N LYS A 180 4.13 -17.05 -3.50
CA LYS A 180 2.77 -17.51 -3.77
C LYS A 180 1.98 -16.47 -4.58
N ILE A 181 1.96 -15.22 -4.15
CA ILE A 181 1.18 -14.18 -4.86
C ILE A 181 1.76 -13.87 -6.23
N ILE A 182 3.10 -13.88 -6.38
CA ILE A 182 3.80 -13.58 -7.64
C ILE A 182 3.68 -14.73 -8.65
N TYR A 183 3.88 -15.98 -8.21
CA TYR A 183 4.06 -17.10 -9.13
C TYR A 183 2.93 -18.13 -9.14
N GLN A 184 1.99 -18.08 -8.19
CA GLN A 184 0.92 -19.07 -8.06
C GLN A 184 -0.48 -18.45 -8.12
N THR A 185 -0.61 -17.14 -7.96
CA THR A 185 -1.90 -16.43 -7.96
C THR A 185 -2.12 -15.69 -9.28
N TYR A 186 -2.19 -16.45 -10.38
CA TYR A 186 -2.15 -15.89 -11.75
C TYR A 186 -3.29 -14.91 -12.07
N GLY A 187 -4.50 -15.15 -11.56
CA GLY A 187 -5.63 -14.25 -11.78
C GLY A 187 -5.35 -12.85 -11.19
N TYR A 188 -4.82 -12.80 -9.98
CA TYR A 188 -4.45 -11.55 -9.31
C TYR A 188 -3.31 -10.85 -10.06
N GLN A 189 -2.25 -11.57 -10.45
CA GLN A 189 -1.18 -10.99 -11.25
C GLN A 189 -1.68 -10.41 -12.58
N SER A 190 -2.57 -11.14 -13.28
CA SER A 190 -3.18 -10.65 -14.52
C SER A 190 -3.92 -9.33 -14.30
N VAL A 191 -4.72 -9.24 -13.24
CA VAL A 191 -5.46 -8.02 -12.88
C VAL A 191 -4.51 -6.88 -12.52
N MET A 192 -3.47 -7.14 -11.73
CA MET A 192 -2.46 -6.13 -11.38
C MET A 192 -1.71 -5.61 -12.61
N HIS A 193 -1.35 -6.49 -13.55
CA HIS A 193 -0.80 -6.07 -14.84
C HIS A 193 -1.77 -5.18 -15.63
N THR A 194 -3.05 -5.55 -15.71
CA THR A 194 -4.08 -4.73 -16.36
C THR A 194 -4.19 -3.35 -15.70
N ILE A 195 -4.28 -3.28 -14.37
CA ILE A 195 -4.39 -2.03 -13.63
C ILE A 195 -3.19 -1.13 -13.93
N PHE A 196 -1.97 -1.61 -13.73
CA PHE A 196 -0.78 -0.77 -13.82
C PHE A 196 -0.38 -0.45 -15.27
N SER A 197 -0.86 -1.20 -16.26
CA SER A 197 -0.66 -0.89 -17.69
C SER A 197 -1.72 0.03 -18.28
N SER A 198 -2.87 0.21 -17.62
CA SER A 198 -4.00 0.99 -18.16
C SER A 198 -4.42 2.19 -17.30
N CYS A 199 -4.05 2.22 -16.02
CA CYS A 199 -4.44 3.26 -15.08
C CYS A 199 -3.23 4.01 -14.51
N SER A 200 -3.40 5.32 -14.33
CA SER A 200 -2.50 6.15 -13.53
C SER A 200 -2.73 5.89 -12.05
N ILE A 201 -1.65 5.73 -11.29
CA ILE A 201 -1.71 5.37 -9.86
C ILE A 201 -1.06 6.48 -9.04
N LEU A 202 -1.73 6.93 -7.98
CA LEU A 202 -1.16 7.79 -6.95
C LEU A 202 -0.78 6.95 -5.72
N PHE A 203 0.52 6.83 -5.46
CA PHE A 203 1.08 6.18 -4.28
C PHE A 203 1.15 7.15 -3.09
N ILE A 204 0.58 6.73 -1.95
CA ILE A 204 0.50 7.52 -0.72
C ILE A 204 0.95 6.65 0.46
N GLY A 205 1.91 7.13 1.24
CA GLY A 205 2.44 6.37 2.39
C GLY A 205 3.17 5.08 2.00
N ALA A 206 3.49 4.89 0.71
CA ALA A 206 4.24 3.74 0.21
C ALA A 206 5.70 4.12 -0.05
N SER A 207 6.64 3.28 0.37
CA SER A 207 8.08 3.46 0.13
C SER A 207 8.54 3.09 -1.28
N LEU A 208 7.65 2.54 -2.11
CA LEU A 208 7.95 1.92 -3.42
C LEU A 208 9.01 0.82 -3.37
N SER A 209 9.28 0.27 -2.19
CA SER A 209 10.27 -0.79 -1.96
C SER A 209 9.64 -2.17 -1.82
N ASP A 210 8.34 -2.29 -2.07
CA ASP A 210 7.64 -3.57 -1.99
C ASP A 210 8.11 -4.53 -3.11
N PRO A 211 8.51 -5.77 -2.78
CA PRO A 211 9.04 -6.72 -3.77
C PRO A 211 8.09 -7.03 -4.92
N GLU A 212 6.79 -7.18 -4.64
CA GLU A 212 5.79 -7.47 -5.68
C GLU A 212 5.62 -6.27 -6.61
N LEU A 213 5.43 -5.08 -6.03
CA LEU A 213 5.29 -3.84 -6.79
C LEU A 213 6.50 -3.58 -7.70
N LEU A 214 7.72 -3.76 -7.19
CA LEU A 214 8.95 -3.57 -7.97
C LEU A 214 9.02 -4.55 -9.15
N LEU A 215 8.65 -5.81 -8.94
CA LEU A 215 8.63 -6.81 -10.00
C LEU A 215 7.57 -6.48 -11.06
N LEU A 216 6.37 -6.08 -10.63
CA LEU A 216 5.27 -5.67 -11.49
C LEU A 216 5.67 -4.48 -12.37
N LEU A 217 6.22 -3.41 -11.76
CA LEU A 217 6.66 -2.22 -12.48
C LEU A 217 7.79 -2.55 -13.47
N SER A 218 8.74 -3.40 -13.07
CA SER A 218 9.84 -3.84 -13.95
C SER A 218 9.34 -4.64 -15.15
N PHE A 219 8.37 -5.53 -14.94
CA PHE A 219 7.72 -6.28 -16.02
C PHE A 219 7.01 -5.36 -17.01
N ILE A 220 6.21 -4.40 -16.52
CA ILE A 220 5.48 -3.45 -17.36
C ILE A 220 6.45 -2.57 -18.15
N HIS A 221 7.50 -2.05 -17.51
CA HIS A 221 8.51 -1.26 -18.19
C HIS A 221 9.17 -2.04 -19.33
N ASN A 222 9.55 -3.29 -19.08
CA ASN A 222 10.22 -4.14 -20.07
C ASN A 222 9.34 -4.46 -21.28
N ILE A 223 8.03 -4.69 -21.08
CA ILE A 223 7.12 -5.03 -22.19
C ILE A 223 6.75 -3.79 -23.01
N PHE A 224 6.41 -2.69 -22.34
CA PHE A 224 5.86 -1.51 -23.01
C PHE A 224 6.93 -0.45 -23.34
N HIS A 225 8.19 -0.67 -22.96
CA HIS A 225 9.33 0.22 -23.25
C HIS A 225 9.06 1.69 -22.84
N GLY A 226 8.40 1.88 -21.70
CA GLY A 226 8.00 3.20 -21.20
C GLY A 226 6.65 3.73 -21.72
N GLY A 227 5.91 2.95 -22.50
CA GLY A 227 4.55 3.26 -22.97
C GLY A 227 3.43 3.08 -21.94
N SER A 228 3.75 2.96 -20.65
CA SER A 228 2.77 2.82 -19.57
C SER A 228 2.22 4.18 -19.12
N PRO A 229 1.05 4.23 -18.45
CA PRO A 229 0.52 5.43 -17.85
C PRO A 229 1.51 6.14 -16.92
N HIS A 230 1.32 7.45 -16.73
CA HIS A 230 2.09 8.19 -15.74
C HIS A 230 1.55 7.85 -14.34
N HIS A 231 2.43 7.39 -13.45
CA HIS A 231 2.11 7.20 -12.03
C HIS A 231 2.72 8.34 -11.20
N TYR A 232 2.28 8.46 -9.95
CA TYR A 232 2.65 9.55 -9.05
C TYR A 232 2.91 9.02 -7.66
N ALA A 233 3.94 9.50 -6.97
CA ALA A 233 4.16 9.10 -5.57
C ALA A 233 4.41 10.33 -4.69
N LEU A 234 3.68 10.41 -3.58
CA LEU A 234 3.96 11.41 -2.55
C LEU A 234 5.17 10.96 -1.73
N MET A 235 6.29 11.68 -1.82
CA MET A 235 7.50 11.38 -1.05
C MET A 235 7.98 12.57 -0.24
N ASP A 236 8.49 12.28 0.95
CA ASP A 236 9.13 13.28 1.81
C ASP A 236 10.41 13.79 1.14
N SER A 237 10.47 15.08 0.84
CA SER A 237 11.62 15.77 0.24
C SER A 237 12.93 15.57 0.99
N ARG A 238 12.86 15.16 2.26
CA ARG A 238 14.04 14.89 3.12
C ARG A 238 14.54 13.45 2.99
N LYS A 239 13.75 12.55 2.39
CA LYS A 239 14.03 11.11 2.28
C LYS A 239 14.31 10.64 0.86
N VAL A 240 14.15 11.51 -0.13
CA VAL A 240 14.37 11.17 -1.54
C VAL A 240 15.43 12.08 -2.14
N THR A 241 16.34 11.51 -2.91
CA THR A 241 17.38 12.24 -3.63
C THR A 241 16.91 12.60 -5.04
N LYS A 242 17.51 13.65 -5.64
CA LYS A 242 17.25 14.00 -7.04
C LYS A 242 17.53 12.86 -8.01
N LEU A 243 18.54 12.03 -7.71
CA LEU A 243 18.88 10.86 -8.51
C LEU A 243 17.73 9.84 -8.49
N GLU A 244 17.21 9.52 -7.31
CA GLU A 244 16.07 8.61 -7.16
C GLU A 244 14.83 9.14 -7.87
N ILE A 245 14.50 10.42 -7.72
CA ILE A 245 13.38 11.06 -8.46
C ILE A 245 13.54 10.85 -9.97
N ASP A 246 14.74 11.09 -10.50
CA ASP A 246 15.01 10.91 -11.93
C ASP A 246 14.93 9.44 -12.37
N ARG A 247 15.38 8.49 -11.54
CA ARG A 247 15.28 7.05 -11.83
C ARG A 247 13.84 6.57 -11.80
N TRP A 248 13.04 6.95 -10.79
CA TRP A 248 11.61 6.62 -10.73
C TRP A 248 10.85 7.06 -11.98
N ARG A 249 11.16 8.26 -12.49
CA ARG A 249 10.56 8.78 -13.72
C ARG A 249 11.02 8.02 -14.96
N LYS A 250 12.32 7.77 -15.12
CA LYS A 250 12.89 7.18 -16.35
C LYS A 250 12.64 5.68 -16.45
N ASP A 251 12.70 4.98 -15.33
CA ASP A 251 12.65 3.51 -15.29
C ASP A 251 11.22 2.99 -15.09
N TYR A 252 10.34 3.78 -14.45
CA TYR A 252 9.02 3.30 -14.07
C TYR A 252 7.88 4.27 -14.37
N ASN A 253 8.18 5.41 -15.02
CA ASN A 253 7.21 6.47 -15.31
C ASN A 253 6.47 7.01 -14.06
N ILE A 254 7.13 6.92 -12.89
CA ILE A 254 6.62 7.43 -11.62
C ILE A 254 7.16 8.84 -11.40
N HIS A 255 6.26 9.82 -11.30
CA HIS A 255 6.56 11.22 -11.00
C HIS A 255 6.48 11.44 -9.49
N ILE A 256 7.61 11.78 -8.88
CA ILE A 256 7.63 12.08 -7.45
C ILE A 256 7.05 13.47 -7.21
N ILE A 257 6.03 13.54 -6.35
CA ILE A 257 5.48 14.78 -5.82
C ILE A 257 6.03 14.93 -4.41
N GLU A 258 7.03 15.79 -4.28
CA GLU A 258 7.70 16.03 -3.02
C GLU A 258 6.80 16.79 -2.03
N TYR A 259 6.90 16.47 -0.74
CA TYR A 259 6.29 17.22 0.36
C TYR A 259 7.25 17.34 1.55
N ASP A 260 7.06 18.35 2.42
CA ASP A 260 7.79 18.45 3.69
C ASP A 260 6.96 17.84 4.83
N SER A 261 7.55 16.89 5.56
CA SER A 261 6.90 16.23 6.70
C SER A 261 7.16 16.91 8.05
N LYS A 262 7.78 18.11 8.11
CA LYS A 262 8.01 18.88 9.36
C LYS A 262 6.76 19.07 10.22
N ASP A 263 5.61 19.34 9.61
CA ASP A 263 4.35 19.59 10.32
C ASP A 263 3.46 18.33 10.32
N ASN A 264 4.00 17.22 10.82
CA ASN A 264 3.29 15.94 10.91
C ASN A 264 2.60 15.53 9.59
N HIS A 265 3.33 15.66 8.47
CA HIS A 265 2.84 15.36 7.12
C HIS A 265 1.62 16.19 6.67
N LYS A 266 1.35 17.37 7.24
CA LYS A 266 0.21 18.22 6.86
C LYS A 266 0.13 18.54 5.37
N GLU A 267 1.27 18.76 4.70
CA GLU A 267 1.31 19.00 3.25
C GLU A 267 0.71 17.86 2.42
N VAL A 268 0.70 16.63 2.94
CA VAL A 268 -0.01 15.52 2.28
C VAL A 268 -1.50 15.82 2.21
N ASN A 269 -2.10 16.28 3.31
CA ASN A 269 -3.51 16.65 3.33
C ASN A 269 -3.80 17.82 2.39
N ASP A 270 -2.91 18.80 2.30
CA ASP A 270 -3.08 19.95 1.42
C ASP A 270 -3.09 19.51 -0.05
N ILE A 271 -2.15 18.64 -0.46
CA ILE A 271 -2.11 18.08 -1.82
C ILE A 271 -3.36 17.24 -2.11
N LEU A 272 -3.82 16.42 -1.16
CA LEU A 272 -5.03 15.63 -1.36
C LEU A 272 -6.27 16.51 -1.51
N ASN A 273 -6.39 17.58 -0.72
CA ASN A 273 -7.47 18.55 -0.85
C ASN A 273 -7.43 19.29 -2.19
N GLU A 274 -6.24 19.66 -2.68
CA GLU A 274 -6.05 20.26 -4.01
C GLU A 274 -6.66 19.35 -5.09
N ILE A 275 -6.27 18.07 -5.10
CA ILE A 275 -6.76 17.06 -6.06
C ILE A 275 -8.29 16.87 -5.97
N ILE A 276 -8.85 16.85 -4.75
CA ILE A 276 -10.30 16.73 -4.53
C ILE A 276 -11.03 17.97 -5.03
N SER A 277 -10.49 19.16 -4.77
CA SER A 277 -11.16 20.45 -5.04
C SER A 277 -11.25 20.78 -6.53
N GLU A 278 -10.23 20.47 -7.32
CA GLU A 278 -10.22 20.76 -8.75
C GLU A 278 -11.26 19.94 -9.54
N LYS A 279 -11.68 18.78 -9.03
CA LYS A 279 -12.84 18.05 -9.58
C LYS A 279 -14.14 18.84 -9.43
N GLY A 280 -14.30 19.58 -8.32
CA GLY A 280 -15.50 20.40 -8.08
C GLY A 280 -15.68 21.55 -9.07
N SER A 281 -14.59 21.99 -9.72
CA SER A 281 -14.60 23.00 -10.79
C SER A 281 -14.79 22.42 -12.19
N LEU A 282 -14.66 21.10 -12.37
CA LEU A 282 -14.97 20.40 -13.62
C LEU A 282 -16.47 20.09 -13.64
N THR A 283 -17.30 21.12 -13.83
CA THR A 283 -18.72 20.93 -14.14
C THR A 283 -18.84 20.31 -15.52
N PHE A 284 -19.34 19.08 -15.57
CA PHE A 284 -19.75 18.44 -16.82
C PHE A 284 -21.11 19.00 -17.23
N ASP A 285 -21.12 19.82 -18.29
CA ASP A 285 -22.32 20.18 -19.06
C ASP A 285 -22.77 18.99 -19.93
#